data_AF-A0AA41T7F3-F1
#
_entry.id   AF-A0AA41T7F3-F1
#
_cell.length_a   1.000
_cell.length_b   1.000
_cell.length_c   1.000
_cell.angle_alpha   90.00
_cell.angle_beta   90.00
_cell.angle_gamma   90.00
#
_symmetry.space_group_name_H-M   'P 1'
#
loop_
_entity.id
_entity.type
_entity.pdbx_description
1 polymer ?
#
loop_
_entity_poly.entity_id
_entity_poly.type
_entity_poly.pdbx_seq_one_letter_code
_entity_poly.pdbx_strand_id
1 'polypeptide(L)'
;MYLVTVLGNLLIILATISDSHLHTPMYFFLSNLSFVDICFTSTTIPKMLVNIQTQSKDINYTGCITQMCFFLIFGELDNFLLAVMAYDRFVVICHPLHYTAIMTPRLCGLLVRVCWILSVLHALLQCLMVL
;
A
#
# COMPACT_ATOMS: atom_id res chain seq x y z
N MET A 1 -0.58 18.86 -5.14
CA MET A 1 -0.35 17.71 -4.22
C MET A 1 -0.72 16.38 -4.89
N TYR A 2 -1.99 16.10 -5.23
CA TYR A 2 -2.41 14.83 -5.89
C TYR A 2 -1.53 14.41 -7.09
N LEU A 3 -1.44 15.26 -8.12
CA LEU A 3 -0.63 14.98 -9.32
C LEU A 3 0.84 14.69 -9.00
N VAL A 4 1.41 15.40 -8.02
CA VAL A 4 2.81 15.22 -7.60
C VAL A 4 3.00 13.85 -6.94
N THR A 5 2.08 13.45 -6.06
CA THR A 5 2.12 12.14 -5.39
C THR A 5 1.94 10.99 -6.38
N VAL A 6 1.00 11.13 -7.34
CA VAL A 6 0.78 10.12 -8.38
C VAL A 6 1.99 10.01 -9.30
N LEU A 7 2.51 11.13 -9.80
CA LEU A 7 3.69 11.14 -10.67
C LEU A 7 4.92 10.58 -9.95
N GLY A 8 5.17 10.99 -8.70
CA GLY A 8 6.30 10.50 -7.91
C GLY A 8 6.27 8.99 -7.72
N ASN A 9 5.13 8.44 -7.30
CA ASN A 9 4.98 7.00 -7.11
C ASN A 9 5.01 6.22 -8.42
N LEU A 10 4.48 6.78 -9.51
CA LEU A 10 4.56 6.16 -10.83
C LEU A 10 6.02 6.09 -11.32
N LEU A 11 6.81 7.15 -11.10
CA LEU A 11 8.24 7.16 -11.42
C LEU A 11 9.01 6.12 -10.61
N ILE A 12 8.69 5.91 -9.33
CA ILE A 12 9.30 4.86 -8.50
C ILE A 12 9.02 3.48 -9.11
N ILE A 13 7.76 3.19 -9.45
CA ILE A 13 7.38 1.92 -10.09
C ILE A 13 8.14 1.73 -11.41
N LEU A 14 8.14 2.75 -12.27
CA LEU A 14 8.84 2.70 -13.56
C LEU A 14 10.34 2.48 -13.40
N ALA A 15 10.98 3.15 -12.44
CA ALA A 15 12.40 2.99 -12.15
C ALA A 15 12.71 1.57 -11.67
N THR A 16 11.89 1.00 -10.79
CA THR A 16 12.08 -0.36 -10.28
C THR A 16 11.90 -1.44 -11.34
N ILE A 17 11.06 -1.21 -12.36
CA ILE A 17 10.84 -2.18 -13.46
C ILE A 17 11.93 -2.03 -14.54
N SER A 18 12.42 -0.81 -14.76
CA SER A 18 13.35 -0.52 -15.88
C SER A 18 14.79 -0.96 -15.60
N ASP A 19 15.20 -0.96 -14.34
CA ASP A 19 16.58 -1.27 -13.96
C ASP A 19 16.70 -2.61 -13.22
N SER A 20 17.35 -3.58 -13.85
CA SER A 20 17.59 -4.89 -13.27
C SER A 20 18.48 -4.88 -12.02
N HIS A 21 19.32 -3.85 -11.82
CA HIS A 21 20.13 -3.72 -10.60
C HIS A 21 19.27 -3.38 -9.38
N LEU A 22 18.08 -2.83 -9.60
CA LEU A 22 17.11 -2.49 -8.57
C LEU A 22 16.18 -3.66 -8.22
N HIS A 23 16.32 -4.85 -8.83
CA HIS A 23 15.54 -6.05 -8.48
C HIS A 23 15.97 -6.71 -7.15
N THR A 24 16.03 -5.93 -6.08
CA THR A 24 16.21 -6.45 -4.71
C THR A 24 14.86 -6.56 -3.99
N PRO A 25 14.74 -7.41 -2.96
CA PRO A 25 13.52 -7.56 -2.16
C PRO A 25 12.94 -6.22 -1.69
N MET A 26 13.80 -5.30 -1.24
CA MET A 26 13.39 -3.98 -0.75
C MET A 26 12.66 -3.16 -1.83
N TYR A 27 13.21 -3.07 -3.05
CA TYR A 27 12.58 -2.31 -4.13
C TYR A 27 11.31 -2.97 -4.65
N PHE A 28 11.20 -4.29 -4.55
CA PHE A 28 9.95 -5.00 -4.80
C PHE A 28 8.84 -4.57 -3.82
N PHE A 29 9.14 -4.49 -2.52
CA PHE A 29 8.19 -3.95 -1.53
C PHE A 29 7.90 -2.47 -1.77
N LEU A 30 8.90 -1.68 -2.13
CA LEU A 30 8.74 -0.25 -2.42
C LEU A 30 7.81 -0.01 -3.62
N SER A 31 7.92 -0.80 -4.69
CA SER A 31 7.00 -0.71 -5.83
C SER A 31 5.56 -1.04 -5.43
N ASN A 32 5.36 -2.00 -4.53
CA ASN A 32 4.02 -2.32 -4.01
C ASN A 32 3.49 -1.19 -3.12
N LEU A 33 4.34 -0.58 -2.29
CA LEU A 33 4.00 0.58 -1.46
C LEU A 33 3.58 1.77 -2.33
N SER A 34 4.36 2.09 -3.37
CA SER A 34 4.03 3.17 -4.31
C SER A 34 2.72 2.93 -5.05
N PHE A 35 2.39 1.68 -5.37
CA PHE A 35 1.07 1.33 -5.93
C PHE A 35 -0.05 1.59 -4.93
N VAL A 36 0.12 1.15 -3.67
CA VAL A 36 -0.84 1.39 -2.59
C VAL A 36 -1.03 2.88 -2.33
N ASP A 37 0.03 3.69 -2.36
CA ASP A 37 -0.03 5.15 -2.21
C ASP A 37 -0.84 5.84 -3.31
N ILE A 38 -0.68 5.41 -4.56
CA ILE A 38 -1.48 5.92 -5.70
C ILE A 38 -2.95 5.58 -5.47
N CYS A 39 -3.25 4.34 -5.10
CA CYS A 39 -4.62 3.92 -4.84
C CYS A 39 -5.24 4.70 -3.67
N PHE A 40 -4.52 4.83 -2.55
CA PHE A 40 -4.96 5.54 -1.35
C PHE A 40 -5.25 7.02 -1.63
N THR A 41 -4.33 7.70 -2.32
CA THR A 41 -4.50 9.11 -2.69
C THR A 41 -5.64 9.28 -3.70
N SER A 42 -5.81 8.36 -4.65
CA SER A 42 -6.93 8.37 -5.62
C SER A 42 -8.28 8.05 -4.98
N THR A 43 -8.34 7.34 -3.86
CA THR A 43 -9.62 7.10 -3.15
C THR A 43 -10.02 8.27 -2.26
N THR A 44 -9.05 8.91 -1.60
CA THR A 44 -9.33 9.94 -0.59
C THR A 44 -9.44 11.35 -1.18
N ILE A 45 -8.53 11.70 -2.09
CA ILE A 45 -8.40 13.10 -2.57
C ILE A 45 -9.55 13.51 -3.51
N PRO A 46 -9.97 12.73 -4.52
CA PRO A 46 -11.04 13.14 -5.43
C PRO A 46 -12.37 13.37 -4.71
N LYS A 47 -12.69 12.51 -3.75
CA LYS A 47 -13.88 12.64 -2.89
C LYS A 47 -13.82 13.91 -2.03
N MET A 48 -12.69 14.18 -1.39
CA MET A 48 -12.50 15.41 -0.61
C MET A 48 -12.58 16.67 -1.49
N LEU A 49 -12.04 16.63 -2.70
CA LEU A 49 -12.02 17.77 -3.63
C LEU A 49 -13.43 18.11 -4.12
N VAL A 50 -14.22 17.10 -4.49
CA VAL A 50 -15.62 17.26 -4.90
C VAL A 50 -16.44 17.84 -3.74
N ASN A 51 -16.26 17.30 -2.53
CA ASN A 51 -16.96 17.75 -1.32
C ASN A 51 -16.71 19.23 -0.98
N ILE A 52 -15.50 19.75 -1.28
CA ILE A 52 -15.17 21.16 -1.07
C ILE A 52 -15.77 22.03 -2.18
N GLN A 53 -15.77 21.56 -3.44
CA GLN A 53 -16.33 22.30 -4.58
C GLN A 53 -17.85 22.44 -4.52
N THR A 54 -18.57 21.39 -4.10
CA THR A 54 -20.04 21.42 -4.03
C THR A 54 -20.58 22.09 -2.75
N GLN A 55 -19.73 22.43 -1.77
CA GLN A 55 -20.08 22.92 -0.42
C GLN A 55 -21.12 22.09 0.37
N SER A 56 -21.68 21.04 -0.22
CA SER A 56 -22.49 20.03 0.43
C SER A 56 -21.60 18.87 0.86
N LYS A 57 -21.74 18.48 2.13
CA LYS A 57 -21.04 17.33 2.75
C LYS A 57 -21.81 16.01 2.58
N ASP A 58 -22.82 15.99 1.71
CA ASP A 58 -23.75 14.88 1.62
C ASP A 58 -23.11 13.73 0.83
N ILE A 59 -22.66 12.72 1.59
CA ILE A 59 -22.25 11.43 1.05
C ILE A 59 -23.40 10.45 1.24
N ASN A 60 -23.77 9.76 0.16
CA ASN A 60 -24.68 8.63 0.26
C ASN A 60 -24.08 7.52 1.15
N TYR A 61 -24.89 6.85 1.97
CA TYR A 61 -24.44 5.85 2.93
C TYR A 61 -23.55 4.77 2.30
N THR A 62 -23.95 4.26 1.13
CA THR A 62 -23.14 3.31 0.34
C THR A 62 -21.77 3.88 -0.04
N GLY A 63 -21.72 5.16 -0.42
CA GLY A 63 -20.48 5.85 -0.77
C GLY A 63 -19.58 6.15 0.44
N CYS A 64 -20.13 6.21 1.66
CA CYS A 64 -19.37 6.32 2.90
C CYS A 64 -18.69 4.98 3.22
N ILE A 65 -19.47 3.89 3.21
CA ILE A 65 -18.96 2.54 3.50
C ILE A 65 -17.87 2.17 2.50
N THR A 66 -18.11 2.35 1.20
CA THR A 66 -17.09 2.01 0.18
C THR A 66 -15.79 2.81 0.39
N GLN A 67 -15.88 4.10 0.70
CA GLN A 67 -14.71 4.93 0.98
C GLN A 67 -13.97 4.47 2.24
N MET A 68 -14.70 4.15 3.31
CA MET A 68 -14.13 3.61 4.55
C MET A 68 -13.43 2.26 4.31
N CYS A 69 -14.05 1.34 3.57
CA CYS A 69 -13.43 0.04 3.30
C CYS A 69 -12.14 0.18 2.50
N PHE A 70 -12.11 1.01 1.44
CA PHE A 70 -10.87 1.25 0.70
C PHE A 70 -9.79 1.93 1.54
N PHE A 71 -10.18 2.92 2.35
CA PHE A 71 -9.25 3.60 3.24
C PHE A 71 -8.59 2.63 4.23
N LEU A 72 -9.38 1.74 4.84
CA LEU A 72 -8.88 0.70 5.74
C LEU A 72 -7.96 -0.29 5.02
N ILE A 73 -8.36 -0.80 3.85
CA ILE A 73 -7.53 -1.74 3.08
C ILE A 73 -6.17 -1.13 2.76
N PHE A 74 -6.15 0.05 2.15
CA PHE A 74 -4.89 0.67 1.72
C PHE A 74 -4.05 1.19 2.88
N GLY A 75 -4.67 1.72 3.94
CA GLY A 75 -3.97 2.13 5.15
C GLY A 75 -3.29 0.96 5.87
N GLU A 76 -3.97 -0.18 6.02
CA GLU A 76 -3.39 -1.38 6.61
C GLU A 76 -2.26 -1.95 5.72
N LEU A 77 -2.45 -1.97 4.40
CA LEU A 77 -1.44 -2.42 3.46
C LEU A 77 -0.15 -1.60 3.56
N ASP A 78 -0.27 -0.27 3.64
CA ASP A 78 0.87 0.63 3.82
C ASP A 78 1.66 0.29 5.09
N ASN A 79 0.97 0.16 6.22
CA ASN A 79 1.58 -0.19 7.50
C ASN A 79 2.26 -1.58 7.46
N PHE A 80 1.61 -2.59 6.88
CA PHE A 80 2.22 -3.93 6.77
C PHE A 80 3.43 -3.95 5.84
N LEU A 81 3.38 -3.24 4.71
CA LEU A 81 4.53 -3.14 3.80
C LEU A 81 5.70 -2.40 4.46
N LEU A 82 5.45 -1.31 5.19
CA LEU A 82 6.45 -0.63 6.00
C LEU A 82 7.07 -1.56 7.04
N ALA A 83 6.27 -2.35 7.74
CA ALA A 83 6.74 -3.33 8.71
C ALA A 83 7.62 -4.42 8.06
N VAL A 84 7.22 -4.94 6.89
CA VAL A 84 8.01 -5.94 6.16
C VAL A 84 9.33 -5.35 5.66
N MET A 85 9.35 -4.09 5.20
CA MET A 85 10.61 -3.41 4.83
C MET A 85 11.52 -3.15 6.05
N ALA A 86 10.95 -2.82 7.21
CA ALA A 86 11.72 -2.70 8.45
C ALA A 86 12.31 -4.06 8.87
N TYR A 87 11.53 -5.13 8.71
CA TYR A 87 12.00 -6.50 8.95
C TYR A 87 13.12 -6.91 7.98
N ASP A 88 12.98 -6.62 6.68
CA ASP A 88 14.03 -6.83 5.68
C ASP A 88 15.35 -6.18 6.13
N ARG A 89 15.29 -4.90 6.50
CA ARG A 89 16.47 -4.14 6.97
C ARG A 89 17.06 -4.70 8.26
N PHE A 90 16.22 -5.18 9.18
CA PHE A 90 16.68 -5.84 10.39
C PHE A 90 17.45 -7.13 10.09
N VAL A 91 16.93 -7.99 9.20
CA VAL A 91 17.59 -9.25 8.81
C VAL A 91 18.93 -8.98 8.11
N VAL A 92 19.00 -7.95 7.25
CA VAL A 92 20.27 -7.53 6.62
C VAL A 92 21.33 -7.19 7.67
N ILE A 93 20.97 -6.42 8.71
CA ILE A 93 21.90 -5.96 9.74
C ILE A 93 22.33 -7.12 10.64
N CYS A 94 21.37 -7.91 11.12
CA CYS A 94 21.66 -8.95 12.10
C CYS A 94 22.32 -10.17 11.46
N HIS A 95 21.92 -10.57 10.25
CA HIS A 95 22.30 -11.86 9.65
C HIS A 95 22.74 -11.70 8.17
N PRO A 96 23.82 -10.94 7.88
CA PRO A 96 24.21 -10.59 6.51
C PRO A 96 24.54 -11.82 5.63
N LEU A 97 25.17 -12.85 6.19
CA LEU A 97 25.55 -14.07 5.45
C LEU A 97 24.37 -15.00 5.13
N HIS A 98 23.27 -14.92 5.89
CA HIS A 98 22.08 -15.73 5.69
C HIS A 98 20.94 -14.97 5.01
N TYR A 99 21.13 -13.67 4.71
CA TYR A 99 20.09 -12.83 4.12
C TYR A 99 19.51 -13.40 2.82
N THR A 100 20.35 -13.87 1.90
CA THR A 100 19.92 -14.44 0.62
C THR A 100 19.16 -15.77 0.77
N ALA A 101 19.39 -16.50 1.86
CA ALA A 101 18.66 -17.73 2.17
C ALA A 101 17.31 -17.44 2.83
N ILE A 102 17.21 -16.37 3.62
CA ILE A 102 15.99 -15.96 4.34
C ILE A 102 15.05 -15.19 3.40
N MET A 103 15.54 -14.12 2.77
CA MET A 103 14.78 -13.20 1.92
C MET A 103 14.77 -13.64 0.46
N THR A 104 14.03 -14.71 0.18
CA THR A 104 13.85 -15.20 -1.20
C THR A 104 12.71 -14.47 -1.92
N PRO A 105 12.76 -14.34 -3.26
CA PRO A 105 11.66 -13.73 -4.04
C PRO A 105 10.30 -14.42 -3.82
N ARG A 106 10.31 -15.74 -3.58
CA ARG A 106 9.10 -16.51 -3.26
C ARG A 106 8.49 -16.09 -1.92
N LEU A 107 9.33 -15.91 -0.90
CA LEU A 107 8.90 -15.41 0.40
C LEU A 107 8.37 -13.97 0.27
N CYS A 108 9.04 -13.10 -0.49
CA CYS A 108 8.57 -11.73 -0.73
C CYS A 108 7.16 -11.71 -1.32
N GLY A 109 6.93 -12.50 -2.37
CA GLY A 109 5.60 -12.62 -2.97
C GLY A 109 4.57 -13.27 -2.04
N LEU A 110 4.99 -14.15 -1.12
CA LEU A 110 4.10 -14.69 -0.08
C LEU A 110 3.73 -13.63 0.95
N LEU A 111 4.70 -12.85 1.45
CA LEU A 111 4.47 -11.79 2.42
C LEU A 111 3.51 -10.74 1.88
N VAL A 112 3.71 -10.26 0.65
CA VAL A 112 2.78 -9.31 0.01
C VAL A 112 1.37 -9.89 -0.06
N ARG A 113 1.21 -11.15 -0.49
CA ARG A 113 -0.11 -11.81 -0.53
C ARG A 113 -0.76 -11.90 0.84
N VAL A 114 0.00 -12.22 1.88
CA VAL A 114 -0.50 -12.27 3.26
C VAL A 114 -0.93 -10.87 3.72
N CYS A 115 -0.15 -9.83 3.46
CA CYS A 115 -0.53 -8.45 3.76
C CYS A 115 -1.88 -8.12 3.11
N TRP A 116 -2.06 -8.41 1.81
CA TRP A 116 -3.33 -8.18 1.11
C TRP A 116 -4.50 -8.92 1.74
N ILE A 117 -4.34 -10.21 2.06
CA ILE A 117 -5.42 -11.00 2.67
C ILE A 117 -5.80 -10.45 4.05
N LEU A 118 -4.81 -10.14 4.89
CA LEU A 118 -5.05 -9.60 6.24
C LEU A 118 -5.74 -8.24 6.19
N SER A 119 -5.28 -7.33 5.34
CA SER A 119 -5.89 -5.99 5.19
C SER A 119 -7.33 -6.08 4.69
N VAL A 120 -7.62 -6.95 3.71
CA VAL A 120 -8.99 -7.14 3.20
C VAL A 120 -9.89 -7.77 4.26
N LEU A 121 -9.41 -8.78 4.98
CA LEU A 121 -10.18 -9.42 6.04
C LEU A 121 -10.51 -8.44 7.18
N HIS A 122 -9.53 -7.65 7.60
CA HIS A 122 -9.73 -6.64 8.65
C HIS A 122 -10.71 -5.55 8.20
N ALA A 123 -10.56 -5.04 6.98
CA ALA A 123 -11.47 -4.03 6.45
C ALA A 123 -12.91 -4.57 6.30
N LEU A 124 -13.08 -5.82 5.84
CA LEU A 124 -14.40 -6.45 5.75
C LEU A 124 -15.04 -6.61 7.14
N LEU A 125 -14.27 -7.03 8.14
CA LEU A 125 -14.76 -7.15 9.51
C LEU A 125 -15.23 -5.79 10.06
N GLN A 126 -14.43 -4.74 9.87
CA GLN A 126 -14.79 -3.38 10.29
C GLN A 126 -16.02 -2.87 9.54
N CYS A 127 -16.08 -3.05 8.22
CA CYS A 127 -17.24 -2.63 7.43
C CYS A 127 -18.51 -3.40 7.81
N LEU A 128 -18.41 -4.68 8.20
CA LEU A 128 -19.54 -5.47 8.71
C LEU A 128 -20.00 -5.00 10.09
N MET A 129 -19.09 -4.58 10.98
CA MET A 129 -19.48 -4.04 12.29
C MET A 129 -20.17 -2.68 12.21
N VAL A 130 -19.91 -1.93 11.14
CA VAL A 130 -20.49 -0.59 10.89
C VAL A 130 -21.85 -0.67 10.19
N LEU A 131 -22.17 -1.80 9.54
CA LEU A 131 -23.44 -2.07 8.86
C LEU A 131 -24.52 -2.53 9.85
#